data_AF-A0A392N3V2-F1
#
_entry.id   AF-A0A392N3V2-F1
#
_cell.length_a   1.000
_cell.length_b   1.000
_cell.length_c   1.000
_cell.angle_alpha   90.00
_cell.angle_beta   90.00
_cell.angle_gamma   90.00
#
_symmetry.space_group_name_H-M   'P 1'
#
loop_
_entity.id
_entity.type
_entity.pdbx_description
1 polymer ?
#
loop_
_entity_poly.entity_id
_entity_poly.type
_entity_poly.pdbx_seq_one_letter_code
_entity_poly.pdbx_strand_id
1 'polypeptide(L)'
;MYQKISAETTEDIAGGVEVEIALGNKLTSSQIQTKQTPEAELYMNPSQIVEDLSSPSLVTRELEQLVSKKHLDYENLSLLTDFLVKHPSLLLRGTSLSNRYKGYAYNCLAELLKFLQIHSALYVLGSSHSEFVELLQDVRGCAFDKDWLDGVEKRALFPDLQFPQDALQKLLDSKKQVTKDVEMMRLKIDMWKILRIN
;
A
#
# COMPACT_ATOMS: atom_id res chain seq x y z
N MET A 1 -4.64 -64.27 10.09
CA MET A 1 -4.05 -65.02 8.97
C MET A 1 -2.64 -64.50 8.79
N TYR A 2 -1.66 -65.40 8.89
CA TYR A 2 -0.20 -65.20 8.67
C TYR A 2 0.05 -64.62 7.26
N GLN A 3 1.14 -63.91 6.92
CA GLN A 3 2.59 -64.25 6.96
C GLN A 3 3.36 -62.98 6.51
N LYS A 4 4.35 -62.38 7.22
CA LYS A 4 5.78 -62.73 7.41
C LYS A 4 6.50 -63.11 6.11
N ILE A 5 7.61 -62.44 5.72
CA ILE A 5 9.04 -62.82 5.91
C ILE A 5 9.90 -61.65 5.34
N SER A 6 10.75 -60.96 6.13
CA SER A 6 12.19 -61.21 6.43
C SER A 6 13.12 -60.69 5.31
N ALA A 7 14.05 -59.74 5.47
CA ALA A 7 15.17 -59.47 6.40
C ALA A 7 16.52 -59.81 5.75
N GLU A 8 17.44 -58.83 5.71
CA GLU A 8 18.91 -58.97 5.82
C GLU A 8 19.51 -57.54 5.85
N THR A 9 20.01 -56.95 6.94
CA THR A 9 21.17 -57.19 7.83
C THR A 9 22.54 -56.86 7.23
N THR A 10 23.24 -55.90 7.86
CA THR A 10 24.66 -55.83 8.27
C THR A 10 24.80 -54.53 9.09
N GLU A 11 25.02 -54.54 10.42
CA GLU A 11 26.32 -54.63 11.13
C GLU A 11 27.37 -53.64 10.54
N ASP A 12 28.09 -52.77 11.26
CA ASP A 12 28.45 -52.82 12.68
C ASP A 12 29.20 -51.52 13.13
N ILE A 13 29.26 -51.33 14.46
CA ILE A 13 30.42 -50.89 15.28
C ILE A 13 30.85 -49.40 15.37
N ALA A 14 30.63 -48.91 16.60
CA ALA A 14 31.52 -48.21 17.54
C ALA A 14 32.01 -46.77 17.34
N GLY A 15 31.98 -46.03 18.47
CA GLY A 15 32.86 -44.90 18.71
C GLY A 15 32.34 -43.90 19.73
N GLY A 16 32.13 -44.32 20.98
CA GLY A 16 31.93 -43.38 22.08
C GLY A 16 33.21 -42.60 22.39
N VAL A 17 33.07 -41.32 22.73
CA VAL A 17 34.04 -40.58 23.56
C VAL A 17 33.24 -39.60 24.43
N GLU A 18 33.05 -39.99 25.69
CA GLU A 18 32.91 -39.06 26.81
C GLU A 18 34.30 -38.49 27.14
N VAL A 19 34.39 -37.18 27.38
CA VAL A 19 35.49 -36.61 28.19
C VAL A 19 34.90 -35.55 29.12
N GLU A 20 34.63 -36.01 30.33
CA GLU A 20 34.59 -35.18 31.53
C GLU A 20 36.02 -35.18 32.12
N ILE A 21 36.62 -34.01 32.36
CA ILE A 21 37.73 -33.88 33.30
C ILE A 21 37.59 -32.55 34.04
N ALA A 22 37.16 -32.64 35.29
CA ALA A 22 37.39 -31.63 36.30
C ALA A 22 38.83 -31.73 36.81
N LEU A 23 39.52 -30.61 37.02
CA LEU A 23 40.39 -30.45 38.19
C LEU A 23 40.72 -28.99 38.45
N GLY A 24 40.43 -28.54 39.66
CA GLY A 24 40.62 -27.16 40.09
C GLY A 24 42.06 -26.79 40.45
N ASN A 25 42.26 -25.49 40.63
CA ASN A 25 43.35 -24.93 41.41
C ASN A 25 42.90 -23.65 42.12
N LYS A 26 42.86 -23.78 43.44
CA LYS A 26 42.68 -22.76 44.47
C LYS A 26 43.95 -21.91 44.56
N LEU A 27 43.87 -20.60 44.27
CA LEU A 27 44.90 -19.62 44.65
C LEU A 27 44.26 -18.27 45.08
N THR A 28 44.28 -18.07 46.41
CA THR A 28 44.58 -16.84 47.17
C THR A 28 44.08 -15.46 46.72
N SER A 29 43.15 -14.93 47.51
CA SER A 29 43.16 -13.64 48.22
C SER A 29 43.82 -12.44 47.52
N SER A 30 42.99 -11.49 47.06
CA SER A 30 43.20 -10.06 47.33
C SER A 30 41.87 -9.31 47.24
N GLN A 31 41.53 -8.67 48.35
CA GLN A 31 40.42 -7.74 48.51
C GLN A 31 40.70 -6.49 47.67
N ILE A 32 39.79 -6.14 46.75
CA ILE A 32 39.57 -4.74 46.40
C ILE A 32 38.06 -4.54 46.35
N GLN A 33 37.56 -3.87 47.38
CA GLN A 33 36.21 -3.42 47.51
C GLN A 33 36.12 -2.00 46.94
N THR A 34 35.35 -1.82 45.86
CA THR A 34 34.82 -0.52 45.46
C THR A 34 33.33 -0.68 45.18
N LYS A 35 32.52 -0.05 46.03
CA LYS A 35 31.08 0.15 45.87
C LYS A 35 30.80 1.03 44.64
N GLN A 36 29.90 0.59 43.76
CA GLN A 36 29.00 1.40 42.93
C GLN A 36 27.91 0.45 42.37
N THR A 37 26.71 0.42 43.00
CA THR A 37 25.39 0.88 42.47
C THR A 37 24.81 -0.01 41.35
N PRO A 38 23.58 -0.53 41.48
CA PRO A 38 23.09 -1.64 40.65
C PRO A 38 22.64 -1.16 39.26
N GLU A 39 23.29 -1.65 38.21
CA GLU A 39 22.71 -1.68 36.88
C GLU A 39 21.59 -2.73 36.88
N ALA A 40 20.36 -2.25 36.74
CA ALA A 40 19.25 -3.10 36.36
C ALA A 40 19.52 -3.60 34.94
N GLU A 41 20.02 -4.83 34.83
CA GLU A 41 19.93 -5.63 33.61
C GLU A 41 18.44 -5.79 33.27
N LEU A 42 17.94 -4.86 32.44
CA LEU A 42 16.66 -5.00 31.76
C LEU A 42 16.81 -6.17 30.79
N TYR A 43 16.55 -7.37 31.31
CA TYR A 43 16.30 -8.58 30.55
C TYR A 43 15.04 -8.33 29.71
N MET A 44 15.21 -7.67 28.56
CA MET A 44 14.15 -7.43 27.61
C MET A 44 13.77 -8.78 27.01
N ASN A 45 12.64 -9.31 27.48
CA ASN A 45 11.99 -10.48 26.93
C ASN A 45 11.74 -10.26 25.43
N PRO A 46 12.23 -11.15 24.52
CA PRO A 46 12.02 -11.01 23.08
C PRO A 46 10.54 -11.08 22.64
N SER A 47 9.66 -11.49 23.55
CA SER A 47 8.27 -11.83 23.25
C SER A 47 7.25 -10.69 23.46
N GLN A 48 7.71 -9.46 23.74
CA GLN A 48 6.82 -8.34 24.07
C GLN A 48 7.03 -7.07 23.24
N ILE A 49 7.62 -7.18 22.05
CA ILE A 49 7.45 -6.13 21.02
C ILE A 49 6.28 -6.56 20.16
N VAL A 50 5.07 -6.35 20.69
CA VAL A 50 3.93 -6.13 19.79
C VAL A 50 4.16 -4.73 19.24
N GLU A 51 4.96 -4.65 18.18
CA GLU A 51 5.14 -3.42 17.41
C GLU A 51 3.74 -2.96 17.02
N ASP A 52 3.28 -1.87 17.63
CA ASP A 52 2.02 -1.25 17.25
C ASP A 52 2.17 -0.79 15.80
N LEU A 53 1.68 -1.63 14.88
CA LEU A 53 1.77 -1.46 13.43
C LEU A 53 1.00 -0.23 12.93
N SER A 54 0.42 0.56 13.84
CA SER A 54 -0.16 1.88 13.59
C SER A 54 0.81 3.03 13.83
N SER A 55 2.07 2.77 14.21
CA SER A 55 3.06 3.82 14.44
C SER A 55 3.48 4.50 13.12
N PRO A 56 3.50 5.84 13.04
CA PRO A 56 3.95 6.57 11.85
C PRO A 56 5.33 6.14 11.35
N SER A 57 6.22 5.76 12.27
CA SER A 57 7.57 5.25 11.96
C SER A 57 7.57 3.96 11.13
N LEU A 58 6.56 3.11 11.31
CA LEU A 58 6.46 1.83 10.60
C LEU A 58 5.99 2.02 9.16
N VAL A 59 5.05 2.95 8.94
CA VAL A 59 4.60 3.35 7.60
C VAL A 59 5.78 3.84 6.76
N THR A 60 6.53 4.80 7.31
CA THR A 60 7.71 5.35 6.64
C THR A 60 8.72 4.25 6.29
N ARG A 61 9.05 3.38 7.26
CA ARG A 61 10.02 2.30 7.07
C ARG A 61 9.60 1.30 5.99
N GLU A 62 8.32 0.92 5.93
CA GLU A 62 7.83 -0.01 4.90
C GLU A 62 7.96 0.60 3.51
N LEU A 63 7.56 1.86 3.32
CA LEU A 63 7.65 2.54 2.03
C LEU A 63 9.11 2.76 1.60
N GLU A 64 9.98 3.16 2.52
CA GLU A 64 11.43 3.30 2.26
C GLU A 64 12.05 1.98 1.80
N GLN A 65 11.64 0.85 2.37
CA GLN A 65 12.09 -0.47 1.92
C GLN A 65 11.63 -0.78 0.49
N LEU A 66 10.40 -0.40 0.11
CA LEU A 66 9.91 -0.58 -1.25
C LEU A 66 10.66 0.30 -2.25
N VAL A 67 11.00 1.53 -1.87
CA VAL A 67 11.85 2.43 -2.67
C VAL A 67 13.26 1.86 -2.81
N SER A 68 13.88 1.40 -1.72
CA SER A 68 15.22 0.79 -1.75
C SER A 68 15.28 -0.44 -2.65
N LYS A 69 14.20 -1.24 -2.67
CA LYS A 69 14.03 -2.41 -3.55
C LYS A 69 13.58 -2.06 -4.97
N LYS A 70 13.43 -0.77 -5.30
CA LYS A 70 12.98 -0.26 -6.61
C LYS A 70 11.60 -0.79 -7.04
N HIS A 71 10.71 -0.97 -6.07
CA HIS A 71 9.31 -1.35 -6.30
C HIS A 71 8.35 -0.17 -6.15
N LEU A 72 8.79 0.92 -5.54
CA LEU A 72 8.03 2.15 -5.34
C LEU A 72 8.89 3.32 -5.83
N ASP A 73 8.28 4.25 -6.56
CA ASP A 73 9.00 5.43 -7.02
C ASP A 73 9.30 6.37 -5.85
N TYR A 74 10.53 6.87 -5.79
CA TYR A 74 10.97 7.76 -4.71
C TYR A 74 10.09 9.02 -4.60
N GLU A 75 9.62 9.55 -5.74
CA GLU A 75 8.74 10.71 -5.80
C GLU A 75 7.39 10.49 -5.10
N ASN A 76 6.95 9.23 -4.99
CA ASN A 76 5.70 8.88 -4.32
C ASN A 76 5.84 8.75 -2.80
N LEU A 77 7.08 8.68 -2.27
CA LEU A 77 7.34 8.38 -0.87
C LEU A 77 6.68 9.37 0.09
N SER A 78 6.89 10.67 -0.12
CA SER A 78 6.33 11.71 0.76
C SER A 78 4.81 11.70 0.71
N LEU A 79 4.23 11.68 -0.50
CA LEU A 79 2.79 11.66 -0.72
C LEU A 79 2.12 10.49 0.01
N LEU A 80 2.66 9.29 -0.19
CA LEU A 80 2.12 8.08 0.42
C LEU A 80 2.34 8.05 1.93
N THR A 81 3.49 8.50 2.42
CA THR A 81 3.76 8.57 3.86
C THR A 81 2.75 9.47 4.56
N ASP A 82 2.59 10.70 4.07
CA ASP A 82 1.67 11.69 4.65
C ASP A 82 0.21 11.22 4.60
N PHE A 83 -0.15 10.53 3.51
CA PHE A 83 -1.50 10.00 3.32
C PHE A 83 -1.78 8.80 4.23
N LEU A 84 -0.89 7.80 4.27
CA LEU A 84 -1.11 6.55 5.02
C LEU A 84 -1.01 6.74 6.54
N VAL A 85 -0.25 7.74 7.01
CA VAL A 85 -0.26 8.14 8.43
C VAL A 85 -1.66 8.63 8.85
N LYS A 86 -2.39 9.30 7.96
CA LYS A 86 -3.76 9.77 8.22
C LYS A 86 -4.82 8.70 7.96
N HIS A 87 -4.50 7.71 7.12
CA HIS A 87 -5.38 6.64 6.71
C HIS A 87 -4.75 5.26 6.94
N PRO A 88 -4.48 4.86 8.20
CA PRO A 88 -3.76 3.63 8.51
C PRO A 88 -4.52 2.35 8.12
N SER A 89 -5.84 2.42 7.87
CA SER A 89 -6.64 1.31 7.36
C SER A 89 -6.27 0.92 5.92
N LEU A 90 -5.64 1.81 5.17
CA LEU A 90 -5.20 1.56 3.78
C LEU A 90 -3.80 0.94 3.71
N LEU A 91 -3.15 0.69 4.85
CA LEU A 91 -1.90 -0.06 4.89
C LEU A 91 -2.16 -1.51 4.49
N LEU A 92 -1.37 -2.01 3.54
CA LEU A 92 -1.39 -3.40 3.10
C LEU A 92 -0.71 -4.30 4.15
N ARG A 93 -1.39 -4.46 5.30
CA ARG A 93 -0.93 -5.25 6.44
C ARG A 93 -0.86 -6.73 6.05
N GLY A 94 0.26 -7.35 6.36
CA GLY A 94 0.49 -8.77 6.09
C GLY A 94 1.87 -9.02 5.52
N THR A 95 2.56 -10.00 6.10
CA THR A 95 3.85 -10.51 5.60
C THR A 95 3.69 -11.41 4.37
N SER A 96 2.46 -11.80 4.03
CA SER A 96 2.11 -12.67 2.91
C SER A 96 2.18 -11.98 1.54
N LEU A 97 2.11 -10.64 1.50
CA LEU A 97 2.19 -9.88 0.26
C LEU A 97 3.65 -9.61 -0.11
N SER A 98 4.03 -10.01 -1.32
CA SER A 98 5.39 -9.74 -1.83
C SER A 98 5.65 -8.23 -1.95
N ASN A 99 6.92 -7.82 -1.79
CA ASN A 99 7.32 -6.42 -1.99
C ASN A 99 6.97 -5.90 -3.39
N ARG A 100 7.04 -6.77 -4.41
CA ARG A 100 6.64 -6.42 -5.77
C ARG A 100 5.16 -6.05 -5.85
N TYR A 101 4.28 -6.86 -5.24
CA TYR A 101 2.85 -6.58 -5.22
C TYR A 101 2.55 -5.30 -4.43
N LYS A 102 3.15 -5.13 -3.24
CA LYS A 102 2.97 -3.94 -2.43
C LYS A 102 3.41 -2.67 -3.16
N GLY A 103 4.56 -2.71 -3.83
CA GLY A 103 5.04 -1.59 -4.63
C GLY A 103 4.10 -1.22 -5.77
N TYR A 104 3.61 -2.22 -6.53
CA TYR A 104 2.59 -2.00 -7.55
C TYR A 104 1.33 -1.32 -6.98
N ALA A 105 0.78 -1.90 -5.90
CA ALA A 105 -0.44 -1.37 -5.28
C ALA A 105 -0.27 0.07 -4.77
N TYR A 106 0.86 0.38 -4.13
CA TYR A 106 1.14 1.74 -3.66
C TYR A 106 1.42 2.72 -4.80
N ASN A 107 1.99 2.30 -5.93
CA ASN A 107 2.10 3.13 -7.13
C ASN A 107 0.72 3.45 -7.71
N CYS A 108 -0.17 2.47 -7.87
CA CYS A 108 -1.55 2.72 -8.30
C CYS A 108 -2.26 3.71 -7.37
N LEU A 109 -2.10 3.53 -6.05
CA LEU A 109 -2.66 4.47 -5.07
C LEU A 109 -2.07 5.88 -5.23
N ALA A 110 -0.76 6.00 -5.43
CA ALA A 110 -0.10 7.28 -5.62
C ALA A 110 -0.60 8.01 -6.88
N GLU A 111 -0.80 7.31 -7.99
CA GLU A 111 -1.35 7.90 -9.22
C GLU A 111 -2.77 8.42 -9.01
N LEU A 112 -3.64 7.64 -8.38
CA LEU A 112 -4.98 8.09 -8.01
C LEU A 112 -4.93 9.34 -7.10
N LEU A 113 -4.06 9.35 -6.09
CA LEU A 113 -3.92 10.49 -5.19
C LEU A 113 -3.42 11.75 -5.91
N LYS A 114 -2.43 11.63 -6.80
CA LYS A 114 -1.94 12.75 -7.62
C LYS A 114 -3.05 13.29 -8.51
N PHE A 115 -3.80 12.41 -9.17
CA PHE A 115 -4.94 12.80 -10.00
C PHE A 115 -5.96 13.60 -9.19
N LEU A 116 -6.33 13.12 -8.00
CA LEU A 116 -7.27 13.81 -7.10
C LEU A 116 -6.74 15.14 -6.55
N GLN A 117 -5.43 15.33 -6.45
CA GLN A 117 -4.84 16.62 -6.03
C GLN A 117 -4.90 17.67 -7.13
N ILE A 118 -4.76 17.25 -8.40
CA ILE A 118 -4.68 18.16 -9.54
C ILE A 118 -6.08 18.55 -10.04
N HIS A 119 -7.03 17.62 -9.97
CA HIS A 119 -8.33 17.78 -10.63
C HIS A 119 -9.46 18.06 -9.64
N SER A 120 -10.24 19.10 -9.94
CA SER A 120 -11.51 19.35 -9.25
C SER A 120 -12.56 18.33 -9.67
N ALA A 121 -13.55 18.07 -8.81
CA ALA A 121 -14.63 17.13 -9.13
C ALA A 121 -15.38 17.47 -10.44
N LEU A 122 -15.51 18.76 -10.77
CA LEU A 122 -16.10 19.18 -12.04
C LEU A 122 -15.24 18.82 -13.27
N TYR A 123 -13.92 18.87 -13.11
CA TYR A 123 -13.00 18.45 -14.16
C TYR A 123 -13.08 16.93 -14.37
N VAL A 124 -13.15 16.17 -13.27
CA VAL A 124 -13.32 14.70 -13.27
C VAL A 124 -14.64 14.29 -13.94
N LEU A 125 -15.76 14.96 -13.64
CA LEU A 125 -17.05 14.67 -14.29
C LEU A 125 -17.06 14.99 -15.80
N GLY A 126 -16.10 15.81 -16.24
CA GLY A 126 -15.96 16.27 -17.62
C GLY A 126 -14.98 15.43 -18.42
N SER A 127 -13.81 16.00 -18.67
CA SER A 127 -12.88 15.53 -19.68
C SER A 127 -11.97 14.39 -19.22
N SER A 128 -11.82 14.19 -17.91
CA SER A 128 -10.96 13.15 -17.34
C SER A 128 -11.73 12.02 -16.65
N HIS A 129 -13.04 11.90 -16.92
CA HIS A 129 -13.85 10.84 -16.34
C HIS A 129 -13.30 9.44 -16.64
N SER A 130 -12.87 9.19 -17.89
CA SER A 130 -12.30 7.89 -18.28
C SER A 130 -11.01 7.59 -17.52
N GLU A 131 -10.10 8.56 -17.45
CA GLU A 131 -8.82 8.42 -16.74
C GLU A 131 -9.05 8.18 -15.24
N PHE A 132 -9.98 8.91 -14.62
CA PHE A 132 -10.36 8.67 -13.23
C PHE A 132 -10.88 7.25 -13.00
N VAL A 133 -11.74 6.75 -13.89
CA VAL A 133 -12.30 5.40 -13.79
C VAL A 133 -11.21 4.34 -13.95
N GLU A 134 -10.27 4.52 -14.87
CA GLU A 134 -9.12 3.61 -15.06
C GLU A 134 -8.25 3.57 -13.81
N LEU A 135 -7.85 4.73 -13.28
CA LEU A 135 -7.06 4.82 -12.04
C LEU A 135 -7.78 4.17 -10.85
N LEU A 136 -9.09 4.41 -10.72
CA LEU A 136 -9.88 3.81 -9.66
C LEU A 136 -9.96 2.27 -9.81
N GLN A 137 -10.06 1.77 -11.03
CA GLN A 137 -10.07 0.33 -11.32
C GLN A 137 -8.75 -0.34 -10.96
N ASP A 138 -7.61 0.29 -11.26
CA ASP A 138 -6.28 -0.22 -10.90
C ASP A 138 -6.13 -0.35 -9.38
N VAL A 139 -6.58 0.66 -8.63
CA VAL A 139 -6.56 0.62 -7.16
C VAL A 139 -7.56 -0.40 -6.61
N ARG A 140 -8.74 -0.56 -7.23
CA ARG A 140 -9.73 -1.60 -6.87
C ARG A 140 -9.23 -3.03 -7.11
N GLY A 141 -8.32 -3.23 -8.06
CA GLY A 141 -7.63 -4.50 -8.27
C GLY A 141 -6.68 -4.88 -7.12
N CYS A 142 -6.36 -3.93 -6.24
CA CYS A 142 -5.50 -4.11 -5.08
C CYS A 142 -6.29 -4.38 -3.80
N ALA A 143 -5.61 -4.90 -2.78
CA ALA A 143 -6.21 -5.28 -1.50
C ALA A 143 -6.50 -4.08 -0.56
N PHE A 144 -6.87 -2.93 -1.11
CA PHE A 144 -7.24 -1.75 -0.33
C PHE A 144 -8.69 -1.81 0.17
N ASP A 145 -8.98 -0.95 1.15
CA ASP A 145 -10.32 -0.80 1.73
C ASP A 145 -11.34 -0.35 0.67
N LYS A 146 -12.34 -1.20 0.43
CA LYS A 146 -13.35 -0.97 -0.60
C LYS A 146 -14.31 0.15 -0.24
N ASP A 147 -14.65 0.31 1.04
CA ASP A 147 -15.56 1.35 1.50
C ASP A 147 -14.93 2.73 1.34
N TRP A 148 -13.61 2.84 1.58
CA TRP A 148 -12.84 4.04 1.30
C TRP A 148 -12.86 4.38 -0.19
N LEU A 149 -12.62 3.39 -1.07
CA LEU A 149 -12.63 3.58 -2.53
C LEU A 149 -14.01 4.01 -3.04
N ASP A 150 -15.08 3.38 -2.54
CA ASP A 150 -16.45 3.78 -2.88
C ASP A 150 -16.75 5.20 -2.38
N GLY A 151 -16.18 5.60 -1.25
CA GLY A 151 -16.24 6.98 -0.77
C GLY A 151 -15.50 7.96 -1.70
N VAL A 152 -14.33 7.58 -2.23
CA VAL A 152 -13.58 8.38 -3.21
C VAL A 152 -14.37 8.54 -4.50
N GLU A 153 -14.91 7.45 -5.04
CA GLU A 153 -15.75 7.46 -6.24
C GLU A 153 -16.97 8.36 -6.05
N LYS A 154 -17.68 8.20 -4.94
CA LYS A 154 -18.83 9.05 -4.61
C LYS A 154 -18.45 10.52 -4.55
N ARG A 155 -17.39 10.90 -3.83
CA ARG A 155 -16.99 12.32 -3.72
C ARG A 155 -16.47 12.90 -5.04
N ALA A 156 -15.86 12.09 -5.90
CA ALA A 156 -15.35 12.55 -7.19
C ALA A 156 -16.47 12.73 -8.22
N LEU A 157 -17.44 11.80 -8.27
CA LEU A 157 -18.56 11.82 -9.23
C LEU A 157 -19.77 12.62 -8.73
N PHE A 158 -19.97 12.62 -7.42
CA PHE A 158 -21.04 13.31 -6.71
C PHE A 158 -20.39 14.13 -5.58
N PRO A 159 -19.63 15.18 -5.91
CA PRO A 159 -19.04 16.02 -4.88
C PRO A 159 -20.16 16.51 -3.95
N ASP A 160 -19.94 16.32 -2.63
CA ASP A 160 -20.79 16.85 -1.56
C ASP A 160 -20.73 18.37 -1.63
N LEU A 161 -21.43 18.91 -2.61
CA LEU A 161 -21.52 20.33 -2.85
C LEU A 161 -22.66 20.83 -1.98
N GLN A 162 -22.38 21.85 -1.18
CA GLN A 162 -23.39 22.83 -0.77
C GLN A 162 -23.90 23.67 -1.97
N PHE A 163 -23.83 23.14 -3.20
CA PHE A 163 -24.50 23.71 -4.36
C PHE A 163 -25.82 22.99 -4.53
N PRO A 164 -26.91 23.73 -4.75
CA PRO A 164 -28.19 23.10 -4.96
C PRO A 164 -28.10 22.25 -6.24
N GLN A 165 -28.51 20.99 -6.15
CA GLN A 165 -28.36 19.97 -7.19
C GLN A 165 -29.00 20.37 -8.53
N ASP A 166 -29.94 21.32 -8.49
CA ASP A 166 -30.55 21.95 -9.65
C ASP A 166 -29.54 22.80 -10.45
N ALA A 167 -28.57 23.45 -9.81
CA ALA A 167 -27.56 24.26 -10.48
C ALA A 167 -26.57 23.39 -11.27
N LEU A 168 -26.19 22.23 -10.71
CA LEU A 168 -25.34 21.26 -11.40
C LEU A 168 -26.10 20.61 -12.56
N GLN A 169 -27.38 20.28 -12.36
CA GLN A 169 -28.22 19.74 -13.42
C GLN A 169 -28.41 20.76 -14.56
N LYS A 170 -28.70 22.03 -14.23
CA LYS A 170 -28.79 23.13 -15.21
C LYS A 170 -27.49 23.33 -15.98
N LEU A 171 -26.34 23.20 -15.32
CA LEU A 171 -25.03 23.30 -15.98
C LEU A 171 -24.81 22.13 -16.96
N LEU A 172 -25.14 20.90 -16.54
CA LEU A 172 -25.06 19.72 -17.40
C LEU A 172 -25.98 19.83 -18.62
N ASP A 173 -27.21 20.30 -18.41
CA ASP A 173 -28.18 20.48 -19.49
C ASP A 173 -27.76 21.60 -20.43
N SER A 174 -27.21 22.70 -19.90
CA SER A 174 -26.60 23.78 -20.69
C SER A 174 -25.45 23.27 -21.56
N LYS A 175 -24.54 22.45 -21.00
CA LYS A 175 -23.44 21.84 -21.76
C LYS A 175 -23.97 20.97 -22.91
N LYS A 176 -24.96 20.11 -22.65
CA LYS A 176 -25.60 19.28 -23.69
C LYS A 176 -26.22 20.13 -24.79
N GLN A 177 -26.85 21.24 -24.44
CA GLN A 177 -27.45 22.15 -25.41
C GLN A 177 -26.38 22.81 -26.28
N VAL A 178 -25.32 23.34 -25.67
CA VAL A 178 -24.19 23.94 -26.41
C VAL A 178 -23.55 22.93 -27.37
N THR A 179 -23.38 21.67 -26.96
CA THR A 179 -22.86 20.62 -27.84
C THR A 179 -23.76 20.42 -29.07
N LYS A 180 -25.08 20.32 -28.88
CA LYS A 180 -26.04 20.19 -29.99
C LYS A 180 -26.01 21.40 -30.93
N ASP A 181 -25.93 22.61 -30.37
CA ASP A 181 -25.91 23.85 -31.16
C ASP A 181 -24.64 23.93 -32.03
N VAL A 182 -23.49 23.52 -31.47
CA VAL A 182 -22.22 23.44 -32.21
C VAL A 182 -22.30 22.42 -33.35
N GLU A 183 -22.87 21.24 -33.11
CA GLU A 183 -23.09 20.23 -34.16
C GLU A 183 -24.03 20.73 -35.26
N MET A 184 -25.12 21.41 -34.89
CA MET A 184 -26.05 22.01 -35.84
C MET A 184 -25.36 23.08 -36.69
N MET A 185 -24.56 23.95 -36.07
CA MET A 185 -23.79 24.97 -36.79
C MET A 185 -22.80 24.33 -37.76
N ARG A 186 -22.11 23.26 -37.36
CA ARG A 186 -21.22 22.50 -38.24
C ARG A 186 -21.96 21.96 -39.47
N LEU A 187 -23.12 21.33 -39.29
CA LEU A 187 -23.95 20.83 -40.40
C LEU A 187 -24.41 21.96 -41.34
N LYS A 188 -24.80 23.11 -40.81
CA LYS A 188 -25.14 24.29 -41.62
C LYS A 188 -23.96 24.74 -42.45
N ILE A 189 -22.78 24.85 -41.85
CA ILE A 189 -21.55 25.26 -42.57
C ILE A 189 -21.23 24.28 -43.71
N ASP A 190 -21.33 22.97 -43.47
CA ASP A 190 -21.03 21.95 -44.47
C ASP A 190 -22.04 21.97 -45.63
N MET A 191 -23.33 22.16 -45.34
CA MET A 191 -24.36 22.35 -46.37
C MET A 191 -24.09 23.60 -47.22
N TRP A 192 -23.72 24.71 -46.59
CA TRP A 192 -23.40 25.95 -47.30
C TRP A 192 -22.16 25.81 -48.19
N LYS A 193 -21.18 25.00 -47.80
CA LYS A 193 -20.02 24.68 -48.64
C LYS A 193 -20.43 23.88 -49.88
N ILE A 194 -21.28 22.87 -49.72
CA ILE A 194 -21.78 22.04 -50.85
C ILE A 194 -22.54 22.92 -51.85
N LEU A 195 -23.45 23.77 -51.35
CA LEU A 195 -24.27 24.65 -52.20
C LEU A 195 -23.47 25.76 -52.89
N ARG A 196 -22.24 26.06 -52.45
CA ARG A 196 -21.37 27.06 -53.06
C ARG A 196 -20.46 26.48 -54.17
N ILE A 197 -20.33 25.17 -54.25
CA ILE A 197 -19.46 24.47 -55.21
C ILE A 197 -20.23 24.02 -56.48
N ASN A 198 -21.57 23.97 -56.42
CA ASN A 198 -22.46 23.80 -57.58
C ASN A 198 -22.93 25.16 -58.11
#